data_AF-A0A8S3U030-F1
#
_entry.id   AF-A0A8S3U030-F1
#
_cell.length_a   1.000
_cell.length_b   1.000
_cell.length_c   1.000
_cell.angle_alpha   90.00
_cell.angle_beta   90.00
_cell.angle_gamma   90.00
#
_symmetry.space_group_name_H-M   'P 1'
#
loop_
_entity.id
_entity.type
_entity.pdbx_description
1 polymer ?
#
loop_
_entity_poly.entity_id
_entity_poly.type
_entity_poly.pdbx_seq_one_letter_code
_entity_poly.pdbx_strand_id
1 'polypeptide(L)'
;MSNTITGAGYHDVMSNTITGAGHQDVMSNTITGAGYTDVMSNTITGAGYHDVMSNTITGAGYHDVMSNTITCAGYHDVMSNTITGAGYHDVMSNTITGAGYTDVMSNTITGPGYHDVMSNTITGAGYHDVMSNTITGAGYHDVMSNTITGAGYHDVMSNTITGAGYHDVMSNTITCAGYHDVMSNTITGAVFNCAGMIHH
;
A
#
# COMPACT_ATOMS: atom_id res chain seq x y z
N MET A 1 -26.25 32.83 -1.24
CA MET A 1 -27.27 31.76 -1.20
C MET A 1 -26.53 30.44 -1.28
N SER A 2 -26.73 29.52 -0.33
CA SER A 2 -26.15 28.19 -0.44
C SER A 2 -26.96 27.42 -1.48
N ASN A 3 -26.36 27.10 -2.63
CA ASN A 3 -26.91 26.13 -3.56
C ASN A 3 -26.64 24.75 -2.94
N THR A 4 -27.64 24.18 -2.29
CA THR A 4 -27.58 22.88 -1.62
C THR A 4 -28.64 21.95 -2.20
N ILE A 5 -28.24 20.73 -2.55
CA ILE A 5 -29.15 19.67 -2.99
C ILE A 5 -29.20 18.59 -1.92
N THR A 6 -30.41 18.19 -1.55
CA THR A 6 -30.67 17.03 -0.69
C THR A 6 -31.67 16.11 -1.36
N GLY A 7 -31.32 14.84 -1.54
CA GLY A 7 -32.18 13.89 -2.23
C GLY A 7 -31.41 12.72 -2.84
N ALA A 8 -32.07 11.93 -3.68
CA ALA A 8 -31.48 10.76 -4.31
C ALA A 8 -31.86 10.65 -5.79
N GLY A 9 -31.03 9.97 -6.60
CA GLY A 9 -31.38 9.59 -7.97
C GLY A 9 -31.37 10.74 -8.98
N TYR A 10 -30.52 11.74 -8.81
CA TYR A 10 -30.36 12.82 -9.79
C TYR A 10 -29.25 12.50 -10.79
N HIS A 11 -29.40 13.04 -12.00
CA HIS A 11 -28.39 13.06 -13.05
C HIS A 11 -28.01 14.52 -13.33
N ASP A 12 -26.79 14.76 -13.80
CA ASP A 12 -26.28 16.08 -14.19
C ASP A 12 -26.40 17.14 -13.07
N VAL A 13 -25.74 16.88 -11.94
CA VAL A 13 -25.92 17.68 -10.71
C VAL A 13 -24.79 18.69 -10.53
N MET A 14 -25.14 19.98 -10.49
CA MET A 14 -24.20 21.05 -10.12
C MET A 14 -24.68 21.83 -8.90
N SER A 15 -23.93 21.72 -7.78
CA SER A 15 -24.31 22.36 -6.52
C SER A 15 -23.11 22.65 -5.62
N ASN A 16 -23.18 23.63 -4.72
CA ASN A 16 -22.09 23.85 -3.77
C ASN A 16 -22.00 22.71 -2.75
N THR A 17 -23.15 22.15 -2.36
CA THR A 17 -23.22 21.07 -1.38
C THR A 17 -24.28 20.06 -1.78
N ILE A 18 -23.93 18.78 -1.78
CA ILE A 18 -24.85 17.69 -2.06
C ILE A 18 -24.87 16.74 -0.86
N THR A 19 -26.06 16.41 -0.39
CA THR A 19 -26.27 15.36 0.62
C THR A 19 -27.30 14.37 0.11
N GLY A 20 -26.92 13.12 -0.12
CA GLY A 20 -27.80 12.23 -0.87
C GLY A 20 -27.20 10.91 -1.30
N ALA A 21 -27.89 10.21 -2.20
CA ALA A 21 -27.39 8.95 -2.75
C ALA A 21 -27.82 8.70 -4.19
N GLY A 22 -27.09 7.86 -4.92
CA GLY A 22 -27.51 7.39 -6.24
C GLY A 22 -27.43 8.46 -7.32
N HIS A 23 -26.47 9.38 -7.26
CA HIS A 23 -26.35 10.45 -8.26
C HIS A 23 -25.31 10.14 -9.33
N GLN A 24 -25.52 10.64 -10.54
CA GLN A 24 -24.59 10.51 -11.68
C GLN A 24 -24.20 11.89 -12.20
N ASP A 25 -22.99 12.01 -12.76
CA ASP A 25 -22.45 13.23 -13.37
C ASP A 25 -22.51 14.44 -12.41
N VAL A 26 -21.70 14.38 -11.35
CA VAL A 26 -21.82 15.30 -10.21
C VAL A 26 -20.62 16.24 -10.11
N MET A 27 -20.91 17.54 -10.07
CA MET A 27 -19.93 18.60 -9.80
C MET A 27 -20.30 19.38 -8.54
N SER A 28 -19.48 19.29 -7.49
CA SER A 28 -19.78 19.97 -6.22
C SER A 28 -18.56 20.33 -5.38
N ASN A 29 -18.63 21.36 -4.54
CA ASN A 29 -17.55 21.59 -3.57
C ASN A 29 -17.54 20.52 -2.46
N THR A 30 -18.71 20.05 -2.03
CA THR A 30 -18.81 19.09 -0.93
C THR A 30 -19.93 18.10 -1.17
N ILE A 31 -19.59 16.81 -1.11
CA ILE A 31 -20.53 15.71 -1.25
C ILE A 31 -20.51 14.86 0.02
N THR A 32 -21.69 14.57 0.55
CA THR A 32 -21.89 13.61 1.63
C THR A 32 -22.95 12.60 1.23
N GLY A 33 -22.61 11.31 1.15
CA GLY A 33 -23.56 10.35 0.60
C GLY A 33 -23.01 9.01 0.16
N ALA A 34 -23.80 8.23 -0.58
CA ALA A 34 -23.34 6.97 -1.15
C ALA A 34 -23.84 6.70 -2.57
N GLY A 35 -23.15 5.84 -3.32
CA GLY A 35 -23.60 5.38 -4.63
C GLY A 35 -23.54 6.48 -5.68
N TYR A 36 -22.36 7.05 -5.93
CA TYR A 36 -22.19 8.07 -6.97
C TYR A 36 -21.32 7.54 -8.10
N THR A 37 -21.57 8.04 -9.31
CA THR A 37 -20.76 7.78 -10.51
C THR A 37 -20.38 9.10 -11.15
N ASP A 38 -19.17 9.20 -11.71
CA ASP A 38 -18.65 10.39 -12.40
C ASP A 38 -18.68 11.65 -11.52
N VAL A 39 -17.77 11.71 -10.53
CA VAL A 39 -17.76 12.75 -9.49
C VAL A 39 -16.53 13.63 -9.57
N MET A 40 -16.75 14.94 -9.68
CA MET A 40 -15.73 15.96 -9.44
C MET A 40 -16.07 16.80 -8.21
N SER A 41 -15.25 16.71 -7.15
CA SER A 41 -15.50 17.47 -5.93
C SER A 41 -14.27 17.87 -5.13
N ASN A 42 -14.30 18.98 -4.38
CA ASN A 42 -13.21 19.27 -3.46
C ASN A 42 -13.18 18.32 -2.27
N THR A 43 -14.34 17.91 -1.76
CA THR A 43 -14.42 17.04 -0.57
C THR A 43 -15.56 16.06 -0.69
N ILE A 44 -15.25 14.78 -0.52
CA ILE A 44 -16.22 13.68 -0.55
C ILE A 44 -16.17 12.93 0.78
N THR A 45 -17.33 12.67 1.36
CA THR A 45 -17.50 11.80 2.52
C THR A 45 -18.60 10.78 2.25
N GLY A 46 -18.30 9.49 2.26
CA GLY A 46 -19.32 8.52 1.84
C GLY A 46 -18.87 7.11 1.51
N ALA A 47 -19.72 6.36 0.81
CA ALA A 47 -19.32 5.05 0.30
C ALA A 47 -19.84 4.72 -1.10
N GLY A 48 -19.18 3.80 -1.80
CA GLY A 48 -19.64 3.28 -3.09
C GLY A 48 -19.59 4.35 -4.19
N TYR A 49 -18.38 4.82 -4.51
CA TYR A 49 -18.18 5.78 -5.60
C TYR A 49 -17.40 5.13 -6.75
N HIS A 50 -17.75 5.49 -7.97
CA HIS A 50 -17.04 5.13 -9.20
C HIS A 50 -16.64 6.41 -9.93
N ASP A 51 -15.45 6.41 -10.52
CA ASP A 51 -14.91 7.52 -11.33
C ASP A 51 -14.87 8.85 -10.56
N VAL A 52 -13.89 8.97 -9.66
CA VAL A 52 -13.81 10.09 -8.71
C VAL A 52 -12.55 10.92 -8.91
N MET A 53 -12.73 12.23 -9.09
CA MET A 53 -11.68 13.22 -8.97
C MET A 53 -11.94 14.16 -7.79
N SER A 54 -11.09 14.11 -6.76
CA SER A 54 -11.29 14.95 -5.58
C SER A 54 -10.03 15.36 -4.83
N ASN A 55 -10.02 16.51 -4.16
CA ASN A 55 -8.90 16.86 -3.29
C ASN A 55 -8.86 15.99 -2.01
N THR A 56 -10.01 15.64 -1.45
CA THR A 56 -10.08 14.89 -0.19
C THR A 56 -11.25 13.94 -0.18
N ILE A 57 -10.96 12.66 0.11
CA ILE A 57 -11.94 11.58 0.16
C ILE A 57 -11.91 10.92 1.53
N THR A 58 -13.08 10.66 2.11
CA THR A 58 -13.23 9.89 3.35
C THR A 58 -14.37 8.88 3.24
N GLY A 59 -14.13 7.62 3.63
CA GLY A 59 -15.21 6.61 3.74
C GLY A 59 -14.87 5.19 3.30
N ALA A 60 -15.63 4.58 2.39
CA ALA A 60 -15.41 3.18 1.97
C ALA A 60 -15.80 2.85 0.51
N GLY A 61 -15.13 1.89 -0.13
CA GLY A 61 -15.55 1.31 -1.41
C GLY A 61 -15.51 2.30 -2.57
N TYR A 62 -14.31 2.60 -3.04
CA TYR A 62 -14.09 3.48 -4.18
C TYR A 62 -13.39 2.73 -5.32
N HIS A 63 -13.84 3.02 -6.55
CA HIS A 63 -13.25 2.52 -7.79
C HIS A 63 -12.86 3.72 -8.67
N ASP A 64 -11.70 3.62 -9.33
CA ASP A 64 -11.20 4.63 -10.27
C ASP A 64 -11.09 6.03 -9.63
N VAL A 65 -10.07 6.21 -8.78
CA VAL A 65 -9.91 7.42 -7.97
C VAL A 65 -8.63 8.17 -8.28
N MET A 66 -8.77 9.48 -8.51
CA MET A 66 -7.67 10.44 -8.48
C MET A 66 -7.88 11.45 -7.34
N SER A 67 -6.96 11.46 -6.36
CA SER A 67 -7.06 12.38 -5.23
C SER A 67 -5.74 12.89 -4.67
N ASN A 68 -5.77 13.94 -3.84
CA ASN A 68 -4.60 14.31 -3.04
C ASN A 68 -4.52 13.50 -1.75
N THR A 69 -5.65 13.38 -1.05
CA THR A 69 -5.71 12.73 0.27
C THR A 69 -6.93 11.83 0.35
N ILE A 70 -6.69 10.58 0.75
CA ILE A 70 -7.73 9.57 0.88
C ILE A 70 -7.64 8.92 2.27
N THR A 71 -8.77 8.84 2.98
CA THR A 71 -8.91 8.12 4.26
C THR A 71 -10.11 7.17 4.19
N CYS A 72 -9.90 5.92 3.83
CA CYS A 72 -10.97 5.02 3.44
C CYS A 72 -10.57 3.53 3.44
N ALA A 73 -11.54 2.62 3.46
CA ALA A 73 -11.34 1.19 3.31
C ALA A 73 -11.91 0.66 1.97
N GLY A 74 -11.16 -0.22 1.30
CA GLY A 74 -11.58 -0.87 0.06
C GLY A 74 -11.42 0.04 -1.16
N TYR A 75 -10.37 -0.21 -1.92
CA TYR A 75 -10.02 0.55 -3.12
C TYR A 75 -9.71 -0.35 -4.30
N HIS A 76 -10.00 0.16 -5.48
CA HIS A 76 -9.57 -0.38 -6.76
C HIS A 76 -9.17 0.79 -7.66
N ASP A 77 -8.02 0.68 -8.34
CA ASP A 77 -7.51 1.68 -9.28
C ASP A 77 -7.40 3.09 -8.68
N VAL A 78 -6.38 3.31 -7.84
CA VAL A 78 -6.20 4.59 -7.12
C VAL A 78 -4.87 5.26 -7.43
N MET A 79 -4.95 6.55 -7.75
CA MET A 79 -3.81 7.46 -7.79
C MET A 79 -3.96 8.55 -6.73
N SER A 80 -3.03 8.62 -5.77
CA SER A 80 -3.09 9.64 -4.71
C SER A 80 -1.72 10.11 -4.21
N ASN A 81 -1.66 11.27 -3.54
CA ASN A 81 -0.44 11.64 -2.80
C ASN A 81 -0.37 10.94 -1.44
N THR A 82 -1.49 10.79 -0.75
CA THR A 82 -1.54 10.18 0.58
C THR A 82 -2.79 9.35 0.75
N ILE A 83 -2.62 8.12 1.23
CA ILE A 83 -3.71 7.19 1.47
C ILE A 83 -3.58 6.59 2.87
N THR A 84 -4.68 6.59 3.63
CA THR A 84 -4.80 5.90 4.92
C THR A 84 -6.00 4.97 4.94
N GLY A 85 -5.88 3.77 5.53
CA GLY A 85 -6.97 2.82 5.70
C GLY A 85 -6.60 1.36 5.45
N ALA A 86 -7.37 0.62 4.63
CA ALA A 86 -7.11 -0.80 4.38
C ALA A 86 -7.71 -1.30 3.05
N GLY A 87 -7.21 -2.42 2.53
CA GLY A 87 -7.74 -3.09 1.34
C GLY A 87 -7.44 -2.32 0.07
N TYR A 88 -6.17 -2.31 -0.32
CA TYR A 88 -5.63 -1.62 -1.48
C TYR A 88 -5.43 -2.59 -2.64
N HIS A 89 -6.03 -2.29 -3.79
CA HIS A 89 -5.83 -3.02 -5.05
C HIS A 89 -5.50 -2.00 -6.15
N ASP A 90 -4.46 -2.24 -6.93
CA ASP A 90 -3.99 -1.36 -8.02
C ASP A 90 -3.79 0.09 -7.57
N VAL A 91 -2.80 0.31 -6.69
CA VAL A 91 -2.59 1.63 -6.06
C VAL A 91 -1.23 2.23 -6.40
N MET A 92 -1.25 3.48 -6.85
CA MET A 92 -0.07 4.33 -6.99
C MET A 92 -0.15 5.53 -6.04
N SER A 93 0.80 5.65 -5.11
CA SER A 93 0.80 6.78 -4.16
C SER A 93 2.18 7.20 -3.65
N ASN A 94 2.35 8.45 -3.22
CA ASN A 94 3.58 8.83 -2.52
C ASN A 94 3.66 8.19 -1.13
N THR A 95 2.58 8.19 -0.35
CA THR A 95 2.55 7.61 1.01
C THR A 95 1.29 6.79 1.23
N ILE A 96 1.45 5.59 1.78
CA ILE A 96 0.34 4.72 2.16
C ILE A 96 0.54 4.21 3.59
N THR A 97 -0.49 4.33 4.43
CA THR A 97 -0.51 3.77 5.80
C THR A 97 -1.77 2.94 6.00
N GLY A 98 -1.65 1.67 6.38
CA GLY A 98 -2.82 0.80 6.44
C GLY A 98 -2.55 -0.68 6.58
N ALA A 99 -3.33 -1.50 5.88
CA ALA A 99 -3.14 -2.95 5.77
C ALA A 99 -3.73 -3.51 4.45
N GLY A 100 -3.19 -4.63 3.99
CA GLY A 100 -3.72 -5.39 2.84
C GLY A 100 -3.46 -4.68 1.52
N TYR A 101 -2.27 -4.88 0.96
CA TYR A 101 -1.75 -4.28 -0.25
C TYR A 101 -1.63 -5.34 -1.34
N THR A 102 -2.30 -5.13 -2.47
CA THR A 102 -2.18 -5.93 -3.68
C THR A 102 -1.89 -5.00 -4.85
N ASP A 103 -0.85 -5.28 -5.63
CA ASP A 103 -0.45 -4.49 -6.81
C ASP A 103 -0.22 -3.01 -6.47
N VAL A 104 0.73 -2.74 -5.57
CA VAL A 104 0.96 -1.40 -5.02
C VAL A 104 2.34 -0.85 -5.38
N MET A 105 2.35 0.39 -5.86
CA MET A 105 3.54 1.18 -6.11
C MET A 105 3.55 2.44 -5.25
N SER A 106 4.57 2.63 -4.41
CA SER A 106 4.65 3.82 -3.55
C SER A 106 6.04 4.24 -3.11
N ASN A 107 6.25 5.50 -2.72
CA ASN A 107 7.52 5.88 -2.09
C ASN A 107 7.62 5.34 -0.65
N THR A 108 6.53 5.30 0.11
CA THR A 108 6.56 4.83 1.50
C THR A 108 5.27 4.10 1.86
N ILE A 109 5.40 2.87 2.36
CA ILE A 109 4.27 2.06 2.81
C ILE A 109 4.49 1.58 4.25
N THR A 110 3.49 1.78 5.11
CA THR A 110 3.51 1.34 6.51
C THR A 110 2.27 0.52 6.84
N GLY A 111 2.42 -0.74 7.26
CA GLY A 111 1.30 -1.63 7.53
C GLY A 111 1.64 -3.13 7.40
N PRO A 112 0.69 -4.04 7.59
CA PRO A 112 0.89 -5.45 7.26
C PRO A 112 0.22 -5.88 5.94
N GLY A 113 0.68 -7.01 5.40
CA GLY A 113 0.03 -7.78 4.32
C GLY A 113 0.28 -7.21 2.93
N TYR A 114 1.41 -7.59 2.31
CA TYR A 114 1.87 -7.11 1.02
C TYR A 114 1.90 -8.25 0.00
N HIS A 115 1.36 -8.02 -1.18
CA HIS A 115 1.38 -8.90 -2.34
C HIS A 115 1.66 -8.05 -3.59
N ASP A 116 2.71 -8.37 -4.36
CA ASP A 116 3.11 -7.62 -5.55
C ASP A 116 3.33 -6.12 -5.26
N VAL A 117 4.34 -5.80 -4.45
CA VAL A 117 4.57 -4.44 -3.98
C VAL A 117 5.94 -3.91 -4.37
N MET A 118 5.95 -2.70 -4.93
CA MET A 118 7.17 -1.94 -5.23
C MET A 118 7.22 -0.63 -4.44
N SER A 119 8.27 -0.43 -3.64
CA SER A 119 8.39 0.83 -2.88
C SER A 119 9.80 1.24 -2.51
N ASN A 120 10.07 2.54 -2.29
CA ASN A 120 11.36 2.95 -1.73
C ASN A 120 11.54 2.53 -0.27
N THR A 121 10.49 2.56 0.55
CA THR A 121 10.58 2.20 1.97
C THR A 121 9.32 1.51 2.44
N ILE A 122 9.48 0.34 3.05
CA ILE A 122 8.37 -0.45 3.58
C ILE A 122 8.64 -0.83 5.05
N THR A 123 7.65 -0.58 5.92
CA THR A 123 7.68 -1.00 7.33
C THR A 123 6.43 -1.78 7.69
N GLY A 124 6.57 -3.01 8.17
CA GLY A 124 5.42 -3.90 8.25
C GLY A 124 5.67 -5.37 8.59
N ALA A 125 4.77 -6.23 8.13
CA ALA A 125 4.95 -7.68 8.16
C ALA A 125 4.15 -8.37 7.04
N GLY A 126 4.54 -9.58 6.67
CA GLY A 126 3.86 -10.41 5.66
C GLY A 126 4.07 -9.89 4.25
N TYR A 127 5.26 -10.12 3.72
CA TYR A 127 5.70 -9.70 2.39
C TYR A 127 5.69 -10.89 1.43
N HIS A 128 5.01 -10.74 0.29
CA HIS A 128 5.01 -11.67 -0.81
C HIS A 128 5.26 -10.89 -2.11
N ASP A 129 6.27 -11.28 -2.89
CA ASP A 129 6.66 -10.62 -4.14
C ASP A 129 6.92 -9.11 -3.95
N VAL A 130 7.95 -8.78 -3.18
CA VAL A 130 8.23 -7.38 -2.78
C VAL A 130 9.58 -6.90 -3.27
N MET A 131 9.58 -5.71 -3.88
CA MET A 131 10.78 -4.99 -4.30
C MET A 131 10.92 -3.66 -3.58
N SER A 132 12.04 -3.42 -2.91
CA SER A 132 12.26 -2.14 -2.22
C SER A 132 13.70 -1.69 -2.06
N ASN A 133 13.95 -0.42 -1.72
CA ASN A 133 15.27 -0.02 -1.26
C ASN A 133 15.49 -0.37 0.23
N THR A 134 14.44 -0.32 1.05
CA THR A 134 14.57 -0.57 2.49
C THR A 134 13.30 -1.21 3.03
N ILE A 135 13.44 -2.36 3.67
CA ILE A 135 12.33 -3.08 4.28
C ILE A 135 12.64 -3.38 5.75
N THR A 136 11.72 -3.05 6.65
CA THR A 136 11.80 -3.37 8.08
C THR A 136 10.55 -4.12 8.53
N GLY A 137 10.69 -5.30 9.11
CA GLY A 137 9.53 -6.11 9.45
C GLY A 137 9.77 -7.58 9.75
N ALA A 138 8.81 -8.43 9.39
CA ALA A 138 8.94 -9.89 9.47
C ALA A 138 8.10 -10.61 8.40
N GLY A 139 8.49 -11.85 8.09
CA GLY A 139 7.77 -12.74 7.18
C GLY A 139 7.95 -12.31 5.72
N TYR A 140 9.10 -12.62 5.15
CA TYR A 140 9.50 -12.30 3.79
C TYR A 140 9.43 -13.54 2.91
N HIS A 141 8.73 -13.44 1.78
CA HIS A 141 8.66 -14.45 0.74
C HIS A 141 8.89 -13.77 -0.62
N ASP A 142 9.86 -14.22 -1.40
CA ASP A 142 10.22 -13.65 -2.71
C ASP A 142 10.49 -12.13 -2.63
N VAL A 143 11.56 -11.75 -1.90
CA VAL A 143 11.86 -10.34 -1.62
C VAL A 143 13.22 -9.92 -2.17
N MET A 144 13.23 -8.79 -2.88
CA MET A 144 14.43 -8.12 -3.35
C MET A 144 14.58 -6.72 -2.73
N SER A 145 15.69 -6.46 -2.03
CA SER A 145 15.92 -5.11 -1.48
C SER A 145 17.37 -4.72 -1.30
N ASN A 146 17.69 -3.42 -1.24
CA ASN A 146 19.04 -2.99 -0.85
C ASN A 146 19.33 -3.26 0.64
N THR A 147 18.36 -3.05 1.53
CA THR A 147 18.51 -3.30 2.97
C THR A 147 17.26 -3.96 3.53
N ILE A 148 17.44 -5.02 4.31
CA ILE A 148 16.34 -5.69 5.02
C ILE A 148 16.70 -5.90 6.49
N THR A 149 15.81 -5.49 7.40
CA THR A 149 15.95 -5.71 8.85
C THR A 149 14.71 -6.41 9.38
N GLY A 150 14.86 -7.55 10.06
CA GLY A 150 13.69 -8.32 10.49
C GLY A 150 13.92 -9.78 10.86
N ALA A 151 12.92 -10.61 10.61
CA ALA A 151 13.00 -12.06 10.77
C ALA A 151 12.10 -12.82 9.80
N GLY A 152 12.44 -14.10 9.56
CA GLY A 152 11.66 -15.03 8.74
C GLY A 152 11.79 -14.73 7.25
N TYR A 153 12.90 -15.14 6.66
CA TYR A 153 13.26 -14.92 5.26
C TYR A 153 13.14 -16.22 4.47
N HIS A 154 12.42 -16.17 3.36
CA HIS A 154 12.29 -17.24 2.37
C HIS A 154 12.50 -16.63 0.98
N ASP A 155 13.46 -17.13 0.21
CA ASP A 155 13.78 -16.64 -1.14
C ASP A 155 14.07 -15.12 -1.18
N VAL A 156 15.15 -14.71 -0.51
CA VAL A 156 15.47 -13.28 -0.33
C VAL A 156 16.83 -12.92 -0.94
N MET A 157 16.84 -11.82 -1.70
CA MET A 157 18.05 -11.22 -2.26
C MET A 157 18.25 -9.80 -1.74
N SER A 158 19.40 -9.51 -1.13
CA SER A 158 19.69 -8.15 -0.66
C SER A 158 21.16 -7.77 -0.54
N ASN A 159 21.50 -6.47 -0.59
CA ASN A 159 22.88 -6.06 -0.28
C ASN A 159 23.21 -6.19 1.22
N THR A 160 22.26 -5.93 2.12
CA THR A 160 22.47 -6.05 3.56
C THR A 160 21.23 -6.62 4.25
N ILE A 161 21.42 -7.69 5.02
CA ILE A 161 20.36 -8.29 5.83
C ILE A 161 20.77 -8.36 7.29
N THR A 162 19.90 -7.90 8.19
CA THR A 162 20.06 -8.01 9.65
C THR A 162 18.85 -8.70 10.25
N GLY A 163 19.04 -9.84 10.93
CA GLY A 163 17.89 -10.59 11.44
C GLY A 163 18.14 -12.04 11.83
N ALA A 164 17.07 -12.85 11.75
CA ALA A 164 17.11 -14.28 12.04
C ALA A 164 16.12 -15.07 11.16
N GLY A 165 16.37 -16.38 11.04
CA GLY A 165 15.45 -17.33 10.37
C GLY A 165 15.52 -17.22 8.86
N TYR A 166 16.64 -17.65 8.27
CA TYR A 166 16.89 -17.60 6.83
C TYR A 166 16.66 -18.96 6.16
N HIS A 167 16.01 -18.95 5.01
CA HIS A 167 15.87 -20.06 4.08
C HIS A 167 16.05 -19.50 2.66
N ASP A 168 17.04 -20.01 1.92
CA ASP A 168 17.36 -19.57 0.54
C ASP A 168 17.61 -18.06 0.43
N VAL A 169 18.73 -17.59 1.02
CA VAL A 169 19.06 -16.16 1.08
C VAL A 169 20.41 -15.85 0.47
N MET A 170 20.43 -14.83 -0.41
CA MET A 170 21.65 -14.30 -1.02
C MET A 170 21.87 -12.85 -0.60
N SER A 171 23.02 -12.56 0.02
CA SER A 171 23.35 -11.18 0.39
C SER A 171 24.82 -10.87 0.51
N ASN A 172 25.24 -9.64 0.17
CA ASN A 172 26.64 -9.23 0.36
C ASN A 172 27.04 -9.20 1.84
N THR A 173 26.16 -8.77 2.75
CA THR A 173 26.44 -8.69 4.19
C THR A 173 25.25 -9.19 4.99
N ILE A 174 25.51 -10.16 5.87
CA ILE A 174 24.51 -10.73 6.77
C ILE A 174 24.96 -10.57 8.22
N THR A 175 24.08 -9.99 9.04
CA THR A 175 24.20 -10.00 10.50
C THR A 175 23.10 -10.89 11.07
N CYS A 176 23.45 -12.07 11.59
CA CYS A 176 22.45 -13.14 11.79
C CYS A 176 22.54 -13.95 13.10
N ALA A 177 21.44 -14.65 13.37
CA ALA A 177 21.37 -15.89 14.15
C ALA A 177 20.46 -16.92 13.44
N GLY A 178 20.99 -18.11 13.12
CA GLY A 178 20.25 -19.26 12.56
C GLY A 178 19.84 -19.14 11.09
N TYR A 179 20.38 -20.00 10.22
CA TYR A 179 20.20 -19.97 8.77
C TYR A 179 20.20 -21.37 8.14
N HIS A 180 19.57 -21.48 6.97
CA HIS A 180 19.63 -22.62 6.04
C HIS A 180 19.84 -22.06 4.62
N ASP A 181 20.79 -22.61 3.87
CA ASP A 181 21.11 -22.22 2.49
C ASP A 181 21.30 -20.70 2.27
N VAL A 182 22.44 -20.20 2.77
CA VAL A 182 22.80 -18.78 2.70
C VAL A 182 24.09 -18.55 1.94
N MET A 183 24.06 -17.63 0.98
CA MET A 183 25.23 -17.18 0.22
C MET A 183 25.58 -15.74 0.59
N SER A 184 26.81 -15.52 1.09
CA SER A 184 27.26 -14.17 1.45
C SER A 184 28.76 -13.94 1.42
N ASN A 185 29.17 -12.71 1.11
CA ASN A 185 30.56 -12.26 1.20
C ASN A 185 31.01 -11.99 2.63
N THR A 186 30.08 -11.62 3.52
CA THR A 186 30.40 -11.25 4.91
C THR A 186 29.27 -11.67 5.84
N ILE A 187 29.58 -12.52 6.81
CA ILE A 187 28.63 -12.97 7.84
C ILE A 187 29.18 -12.59 9.22
N THR A 188 28.37 -11.93 10.03
CA THR A 188 28.68 -11.62 11.44
C THR A 188 27.53 -12.04 12.36
N GLY A 189 27.82 -12.48 13.59
CA GLY A 189 26.80 -12.89 14.57
C GLY A 189 27.02 -14.29 15.19
N ALA A 190 26.04 -14.78 15.93
CA ALA A 190 26.11 -16.10 16.58
C ALA A 190 25.89 -17.20 15.54
N VAL A 191 26.98 -17.81 15.09
CA VAL A 191 26.99 -18.87 14.08
C VAL A 191 26.49 -20.18 14.69
N PHE A 192 25.25 -20.58 14.36
CA PHE A 192 24.76 -21.94 14.58
C PHE A 192 24.72 -22.67 13.24
N ASN A 193 25.45 -23.79 13.18
CA ASN A 193 25.91 -24.51 11.99
C ASN A 193 24.83 -25.45 11.39
N CYS A 194 24.60 -25.44 10.07
CA CYS A 194 24.53 -26.66 9.22
C CYS A 194 24.40 -26.32 7.71
N ALA A 195 25.32 -26.88 6.91
CA ALA A 195 25.35 -27.09 5.44
C ALA A 195 25.16 -25.90 4.48
N GLY A 196 26.08 -25.77 3.50
CA GLY A 196 25.88 -24.90 2.32
C GLY A 196 26.79 -23.69 2.16
N MET A 197 27.99 -23.65 2.78
CA MET A 197 28.97 -22.60 2.47
C MET A 197 29.57 -22.84 1.08
N ILE A 198 29.13 -22.10 0.06
CA ILE A 198 29.88 -21.96 -1.20
C ILE A 198 30.66 -20.65 -1.14
N HIS A 199 31.95 -20.75 -0.86
CA HIS A 199 32.91 -19.66 -1.08
C HIS A 199 33.25 -19.60 -2.58
N HIS A 200 33.21 -18.41 -3.16
CA HIS A 200 34.01 -18.04 -4.32
C HIS A 200 34.89 -16.85 -3.97
#